data_AF-A0A3D4B8W9-F1
#
_entry.id   AF-A0A3D4B8W9-F1
#
_cell.length_a   1.000
_cell.length_b   1.000
_cell.length_c   1.000
_cell.angle_alpha   90.00
_cell.angle_beta   90.00
_cell.angle_gamma   90.00
#
_symmetry.space_group_name_H-M   'P 1'
#
loop_
_entity.id
_entity.type
_entity.pdbx_description
1 polymer ?
#
loop_
_entity_poly.entity_id
_entity_poly.type
_entity_poly.pdbx_seq_one_letter_code
_entity_poly.pdbx_strand_id
1 'polypeptide(L)'
;MVVIIISPLIAQETMKLTLEQSIEVALEQSYDIQRLENSLTSSRMNLRAAKAGFKSNGELRMSSLPNFEQNERRTPIPGGTFVFDRQQFMDLQSDVLVNQPIGRTD
;
A
#
# COMPACT_ATOMS: atom_id res chain seq x y z
N MET A 1 -37.77 46.70 -25.46
CA MET A 1 -37.57 45.90 -26.68
C MET A 1 -36.46 44.90 -26.38
N VAL A 2 -36.79 43.62 -26.19
CA VAL A 2 -35.83 42.57 -25.80
C VAL A 2 -35.43 41.82 -27.06
N VAL A 3 -34.13 41.82 -27.37
CA VAL A 3 -33.57 41.11 -28.53
C VAL A 3 -33.17 39.71 -28.04
N ILE A 4 -33.88 38.69 -28.52
CA ILE A 4 -33.57 37.28 -28.24
C ILE A 4 -32.58 36.82 -29.31
N ILE A 5 -31.34 36.60 -28.91
CA ILE A 5 -30.30 36.04 -29.78
C ILE A 5 -30.49 34.53 -29.79
N ILE A 6 -31.05 34.00 -30.88
CA ILE A 6 -31.20 32.56 -31.09
C ILE A 6 -29.87 32.10 -31.72
N SER A 7 -28.98 31.52 -30.90
CA SER A 7 -27.77 30.89 -31.41
C SER A 7 -28.15 29.70 -32.30
N PRO A 8 -27.63 29.58 -33.54
CA PRO A 8 -27.91 28.42 -34.37
C PRO A 8 -27.35 27.17 -33.67
N LEU A 9 -28.20 26.15 -33.50
CA LEU A 9 -27.73 24.82 -33.11
C LEU A 9 -26.66 24.40 -34.12
N ILE A 10 -25.45 24.17 -33.64
CA ILE A 10 -24.37 23.57 -34.43
C ILE A 10 -24.90 22.26 -34.95
N ALA A 11 -25.05 22.16 -36.29
CA ALA A 11 -25.47 20.94 -36.95
C ALA A 11 -24.54 19.80 -36.52
N GLN A 12 -25.10 18.80 -35.86
CA GLN A 12 -24.37 17.61 -35.44
C GLN A 12 -24.02 16.82 -36.69
N GLU A 13 -22.76 16.84 -37.10
CA GLU A 13 -22.27 16.02 -38.18
C GLU A 13 -22.39 14.54 -37.78
N THR A 14 -23.40 13.87 -38.34
CA THR A 14 -23.53 12.42 -38.20
C THR A 14 -22.46 11.76 -39.05
N MET A 15 -21.36 11.37 -38.41
CA MET A 15 -20.30 10.60 -39.07
C MET A 15 -20.85 9.20 -39.40
N LYS A 16 -21.07 8.93 -40.69
CA LYS A 16 -21.40 7.57 -41.16
C LYS A 16 -20.14 6.72 -41.11
N LEU A 17 -19.93 6.05 -39.97
CA LEU A 17 -18.91 5.03 -39.83
C LEU A 17 -19.25 3.81 -40.69
N THR A 18 -18.25 3.23 -41.34
CA THR A 18 -18.39 1.88 -41.91
C THR A 18 -18.44 0.85 -40.77
N LEU A 19 -18.85 -0.39 -41.09
CA LEU A 19 -18.88 -1.47 -40.11
C LEU A 19 -17.49 -1.70 -39.49
N GLU A 20 -16.46 -1.78 -40.32
CA GLU A 20 -15.06 -1.89 -39.87
C GLU A 20 -14.66 -0.77 -38.91
N GLN A 21 -14.95 0.49 -39.25
CA GLN A 21 -14.61 1.62 -38.38
C GLN A 21 -15.39 1.59 -37.06
N SER A 22 -16.64 1.11 -37.09
CA SER A 22 -17.45 0.93 -35.88
C SER A 22 -16.89 -0.17 -34.98
N ILE A 23 -16.38 -1.25 -35.57
CA ILE A 23 -15.71 -2.33 -34.84
C ILE A 23 -14.40 -1.84 -34.23
N GLU A 24 -13.59 -1.09 -34.99
CA GLU A 24 -12.32 -0.54 -34.51
C GLU A 24 -12.53 0.42 -33.32
N VAL A 25 -13.47 1.36 -33.45
CA VAL A 25 -13.86 2.26 -32.34
C VAL A 25 -14.39 1.47 -31.15
N ALA A 26 -15.19 0.43 -31.38
CA ALA A 26 -15.68 -0.44 -30.30
C ALA A 26 -14.54 -1.22 -29.64
N LEU A 27 -13.54 -1.69 -30.37
CA LEU A 27 -12.39 -2.39 -29.80
C LEU A 27 -11.56 -1.48 -28.88
N GLU A 28 -11.41 -0.21 -29.25
CA GLU A 28 -10.66 0.77 -28.45
C GLU A 28 -11.46 1.34 -27.26
N GLN A 29 -12.75 1.61 -27.46
CA GLN A 29 -13.56 2.37 -26.52
C GLN A 29 -14.58 1.53 -25.74
N SER A 30 -14.72 0.23 -26.05
CA SER A 30 -15.68 -0.61 -25.34
C SER A 30 -15.30 -0.80 -23.87
N TYR A 31 -16.19 -0.37 -23.00
CA TYR A 31 -16.12 -0.61 -21.56
C TYR A 31 -16.10 -2.11 -21.22
N ASP A 32 -16.75 -2.96 -22.02
CA ASP A 32 -16.73 -4.40 -21.79
C ASP A 32 -15.35 -4.99 -22.01
N ILE A 33 -14.64 -4.53 -23.05
CA ILE A 33 -13.27 -4.96 -23.34
C ILE A 33 -12.34 -4.49 -22.24
N GLN A 34 -12.42 -3.22 -21.83
CA GLN A 34 -11.65 -2.70 -20.71
C GLN A 34 -11.92 -3.47 -19.41
N ARG A 35 -13.17 -3.85 -19.14
CA ARG A 35 -13.53 -4.69 -17.99
C ARG A 35 -12.86 -6.07 -18.07
N LEU A 36 -12.86 -6.69 -19.24
CA LEU A 36 -12.21 -7.99 -19.45
C LEU A 36 -10.69 -7.89 -19.27
N GLU A 37 -10.06 -6.84 -19.78
CA GLU A 37 -8.62 -6.58 -19.58
C GLU A 37 -8.27 -6.39 -18.10
N ASN A 38 -9.08 -5.63 -17.37
CA ASN A 38 -8.93 -5.45 -15.93
C ASN A 38 -9.08 -6.77 -15.16
N SER A 39 -10.04 -7.61 -15.57
CA SER A 39 -10.25 -8.95 -15.01
C SER A 39 -9.05 -9.87 -15.28
N LEU A 40 -8.49 -9.82 -16.49
CA LEU A 40 -7.29 -10.58 -16.85
C LEU A 40 -6.08 -10.12 -16.04
N THR A 41 -5.91 -8.81 -15.89
CA THR A 41 -4.83 -8.22 -15.08
C THR A 41 -4.94 -8.65 -13.62
N SER A 42 -6.14 -8.59 -13.05
CA SER A 42 -6.42 -9.04 -11.68
C SER A 42 -6.09 -10.53 -11.51
N SER A 43 -6.50 -11.37 -12.46
CA SER A 43 -6.21 -12.81 -12.44
C SER A 43 -4.71 -13.10 -12.50
N ARG A 44 -3.95 -12.34 -13.30
CA ARG A 44 -2.47 -12.44 -13.36
C ARG A 44 -1.82 -12.03 -12.04
N MET A 45 -2.32 -10.98 -11.40
CA MET A 45 -1.82 -10.53 -10.09
C MET A 45 -2.13 -11.55 -8.99
N ASN A 46 -3.33 -12.14 -9.00
CA ASN A 46 -3.70 -13.20 -8.07
C ASN A 46 -2.80 -14.43 -8.23
N LEU A 47 -2.49 -14.84 -9.46
CA LEU A 47 -1.55 -15.93 -9.72
C LEU A 47 -0.15 -15.60 -9.18
N ARG A 48 0.32 -14.36 -9.37
CA ARG A 48 1.62 -13.92 -8.83
C ARG A 48 1.62 -13.92 -7.30
N ALA A 49 0.55 -13.46 -6.66
CA ALA A 49 0.40 -13.48 -5.21
C ALA A 49 0.40 -14.91 -4.65
N ALA A 50 -0.34 -15.82 -5.30
CA ALA A 50 -0.34 -17.24 -4.93
C ALA A 50 1.06 -17.86 -5.07
N LYS A 51 1.78 -17.55 -6.17
CA LYS A 51 3.17 -18.00 -6.36
C LYS A 51 4.14 -17.39 -5.35
N ALA A 52 3.90 -16.15 -4.91
CA ALA A 52 4.72 -15.50 -3.89
C ALA A 52 4.61 -16.22 -2.53
N GLY A 53 3.49 -16.90 -2.26
CA GLY A 53 3.33 -17.74 -1.07
C GLY A 53 4.33 -18.91 -0.97
N PHE A 54 4.94 -19.33 -2.07
CA PHE A 54 6.02 -20.32 -2.06
C PHE A 54 7.41 -19.73 -1.81
N LYS A 55 7.52 -18.40 -1.77
CA LYS A 55 8.78 -17.72 -1.47
C LYS A 55 8.90 -17.49 0.03
N SER A 56 10.14 -17.38 0.49
CA SER A 56 10.42 -16.92 1.85
C SER A 56 9.91 -15.50 2.01
N ASN A 57 9.26 -15.23 3.14
CA ASN A 57 8.84 -13.90 3.56
C ASN A 57 9.56 -13.52 4.85
N GLY A 58 9.77 -12.22 5.04
CA GLY A 58 10.40 -11.66 6.22
C GLY A 58 9.51 -10.56 6.79
N GLU A 59 9.35 -10.55 8.11
CA GLU A 59 8.64 -9.51 8.85
C GLU A 59 9.59 -8.91 9.88
N LEU A 60 9.71 -7.59 9.87
CA LEU A 60 10.40 -6.85 10.92
C LEU A 60 9.34 -6.27 11.85
N ARG A 61 9.40 -6.64 13.13
CA ARG A 61 8.58 -6.05 14.18
C ARG A 61 9.47 -5.24 15.10
N MET A 62 9.09 -3.99 15.36
CA MET A 62 9.68 -3.20 16.43
C MET A 62 8.75 -3.31 17.64
N SER A 63 9.24 -3.98 18.68
CA SER A 63 8.46 -4.32 19.87
C SER A 63 8.44 -3.18 20.88
N SER A 64 9.44 -2.30 20.86
CA SER A 64 9.44 -1.04 21.63
C SER A 64 10.03 0.10 20.81
N LEU A 65 9.47 1.31 20.99
CA LEU A 65 10.19 2.54 20.68
C LEU A 65 11.14 2.86 21.85
N PRO A 66 12.22 3.62 21.63
CA PRO A 66 13.16 3.96 22.69
C PRO A 66 12.42 4.65 23.84
N ASN A 67 12.31 3.96 24.98
CA ASN A 67 11.79 4.56 26.21
C ASN A 67 12.98 5.02 27.04
N PHE A 68 12.94 6.27 27.50
CA PHE A 68 13.99 6.86 28.31
C PHE A 68 13.53 6.93 29.76
N GLU A 69 14.03 6.01 30.58
CA GLU A 69 13.71 5.99 32.01
C GLU A 69 14.87 6.55 32.82
N GLN A 70 14.57 7.57 33.64
CA GLN A 70 15.49 8.12 34.61
C GLN A 70 15.06 7.70 36.00
N ASN A 71 15.92 6.94 36.67
CA ASN A 71 15.70 6.56 38.06
C ASN A 71 16.74 7.25 38.94
N GLU A 72 16.29 7.93 39.99
CA GLU A 72 17.16 8.61 40.96
C GLU A 72 17.07 7.87 42.29
N ARG A 73 18.12 7.13 42.64
CA ARG A 73 18.18 6.39 43.91
C ARG A 73 19.01 7.16 44.91
N ARG A 74 18.44 7.39 46.10
CA ARG A 74 19.16 7.98 47.24
C ARG A 74 19.83 6.86 48.02
N THR A 75 21.15 6.82 48.01
CA THR A 75 21.94 5.87 48.81
C THR A 75 22.51 6.63 50.01
N PRO A 76 22.13 6.28 51.26
CA PRO A 76 22.71 6.89 52.44
C PRO A 76 24.14 6.37 52.63
N ILE A 77 25.08 7.29 52.82
CA ILE A 77 26.48 6.97 53.17
C ILE A 77 26.74 7.25 54.65
N PRO A 78 27.69 6.52 55.27
CA PRO A 78 28.09 6.78 56.66
C PRO A 78 28.58 8.22 56.82
N GLY A 79 27.85 9.04 57.60
CA GLY A 79 28.11 10.48 57.74
C GLY A 79 26.88 11.38 57.61
N GLY A 80 25.70 10.83 57.27
CA GLY A 80 24.43 11.58 57.27
C GLY A 80 24.13 12.33 55.96
N THR A 81 24.99 12.18 54.95
CA THR A 81 24.76 12.68 53.59
C THR A 81 24.16 11.58 52.70
N PHE A 82 23.46 11.99 51.64
CA PHE A 82 22.93 11.09 50.62
C PHE A 82 23.69 11.30 49.32
N VAL A 83 24.04 10.21 48.64
CA VAL A 83 24.48 10.24 47.24
C VAL A 83 23.28 9.89 46.37
N PHE A 84 23.10 10.63 45.29
CA PHE A 84 22.07 10.37 44.29
C PHE A 84 22.72 9.62 43.12
N ASP A 85 22.39 8.33 42.99
CA ASP A 85 22.77 7.57 41.80
C ASP A 85 21.67 7.75 40.74
N ARG A 86 22.01 8.44 39.65
CA ARG A 86 21.15 8.57 38.47
C ARG A 86 21.46 7.45 37.50
N GLN A 87 20.50 6.58 37.25
CA GLN A 87 20.59 5.55 36.22
C GLN A 87 19.70 5.94 35.04
N GLN A 88 20.26 5.88 33.84
CA GLN A 88 19.57 6.15 32.57
C GLN A 88 19.59 4.88 31.73
N PHE A 89 18.41 4.38 31.35
CA PHE A 89 18.27 3.20 30.49
C PHE A 89 17.58 3.59 29.18
N MET A 90 17.99 2.96 28.09
CA MET A 90 17.33 3.06 26.79
C MET A 90 17.27 1.66 26.18
N ASP A 91 16.07 1.10 26.11
CA ASP A 91 15.84 -0.21 25.55
C ASP A 91 15.13 -0.11 24.19
N LEU A 92 15.73 -0.71 23.17
CA LEU A 92 15.16 -0.86 21.83
C LEU A 92 15.11 -2.35 21.51
N GLN A 93 13.91 -2.87 21.29
CA GLN A 93 13.71 -4.26 20.88
C GLN A 93 13.13 -4.34 19.47
N SER A 94 13.80 -5.10 18.62
CA SER A 94 13.31 -5.47 17.30
C SER A 94 13.46 -6.96 17.05
N ASP A 95 12.44 -7.53 16.40
CA ASP A 95 12.33 -8.93 16.08
C ASP A 95 12.26 -9.08 14.55
N VAL A 96 13.13 -9.92 13.98
CA VAL A 96 13.08 -10.28 12.56
C VAL A 96 12.58 -11.70 12.46
N LEU A 97 11.39 -11.86 11.88
CA LEU A 97 10.78 -13.16 11.63
C LEU A 97 10.98 -13.51 10.15
N VAL A 98 11.64 -14.63 9.86
CA VAL A 98 11.75 -15.16 8.49
C VAL A 98 10.97 -16.46 8.41
N ASN A 99 9.95 -16.49 7.56
CA ASN A 99 9.18 -17.71 7.29
C ASN A 99 9.50 -18.22 5.89
N GLN A 100 10.02 -19.44 5.84
CA GLN A 100 10.34 -20.14 4.59
C GLN A 100 9.50 -21.41 4.48
N PRO A 101 8.70 -21.56 3.42
CA PRO A 101 8.01 -22.82 3.15
C PRO A 101 9.03 -23.94 2.95
N ILE A 102 8.93 -24.99 3.76
CA ILE A 102 9.67 -26.24 3.54
C ILE A 102 8.87 -27.09 2.54
N GLY A 103 9.48 -27.44 1.42
CA GLY A 103 8.82 -28.28 0.41
C GLY A 103 8.50 -29.67 0.96
N ARG A 104 7.42 -30.30 0.47
CA ARG A 104 7.33 -31.76 0.47
C ARG A 104 8.47 -32.25 -0.43
N THR A 105 9.49 -32.83 0.17
CA THR A 105 10.47 -33.67 -0.53
C THR A 105 9.79 -35.00 -0.82
N ASP A 106 9.76 -35.38 -2.09
CA ASP A 106 9.38 -36.70 -2.58
C ASP A 106 10.23 -37.81 -1.94
#